data_AF-A0A661H4V9-F1
#
_entry.id   AF-A0A661H4V9-F1
#
_cell.length_a   1.000
_cell.length_b   1.000
_cell.length_c   1.000
_cell.angle_alpha   90.00
_cell.angle_beta   90.00
_cell.angle_gamma   90.00
#
_symmetry.space_group_name_H-M   'P 1'
#
loop_
_entity.id
_entity.type
_entity.pdbx_description
1 polymer ?
#
loop_
_entity_poly.entity_id
_entity_poly.type
_entity_poly.pdbx_seq_one_letter_code
_entity_poly.pdbx_strand_id
1 'polypeptide(L)'
;MTISVQRIPGSCCVRGLLAISGLLLLAACEQDRVTPEPQLTVAVYEVGGAMVKRERKFNAMVVPADLTRVSFRIPGKISHLAVQAGQQVTEGRILAQIEDSIQRQMLADTMAQYQLSKR
;
A
#
# COMPACT_ATOMS: atom_id res chain seq x y z
N MET A 1 -61.19 -48.35 32.87
CA MET A 1 -62.62 -48.40 32.49
C MET A 1 -62.87 -49.71 31.75
N THR A 2 -63.60 -50.60 32.40
CA THR A 2 -63.96 -51.95 31.96
C THR A 2 -65.03 -51.89 30.86
N ILE A 3 -64.83 -52.64 29.77
CA ILE A 3 -65.82 -52.79 28.69
C ILE A 3 -66.46 -54.17 28.82
N SER A 4 -67.72 -54.22 29.25
CA SER A 4 -68.55 -55.41 29.25
C SER A 4 -68.94 -55.77 27.81
N VAL A 5 -68.58 -56.97 27.37
CA VAL A 5 -68.99 -57.57 26.10
C VAL A 5 -70.30 -58.32 26.34
N GLN A 6 -71.44 -57.68 26.04
CA GLN A 6 -72.76 -58.30 26.09
C GLN A 6 -73.13 -58.89 24.72
N ARG A 7 -73.48 -60.19 24.71
CA ARG A 7 -74.00 -60.98 23.58
C ARG A 7 -75.24 -60.32 22.96
N ILE A 8 -75.24 -60.09 21.64
CA ILE A 8 -76.39 -59.55 20.87
C ILE A 8 -76.61 -60.43 19.62
N PRO A 9 -77.86 -60.83 19.29
CA PRO A 9 -78.19 -61.88 18.32
C PRO A 9 -77.80 -61.58 16.86
N GLY A 10 -77.58 -62.66 16.09
CA GLY A 10 -76.83 -62.72 14.82
C GLY A 10 -77.29 -61.88 13.61
N SER A 11 -78.35 -61.06 13.72
CA SER A 11 -78.73 -60.10 12.66
C SER A 11 -78.33 -58.64 12.96
N CYS A 12 -77.94 -58.30 14.19
CA CYS A 12 -77.47 -56.96 14.55
C CYS A 12 -75.94 -56.78 14.37
N CYS A 13 -75.22 -57.89 14.18
CA CYS A 13 -73.76 -57.95 14.13
C CYS A 13 -73.19 -57.22 12.89
N VAL A 14 -73.84 -57.33 11.73
CA VAL A 14 -73.33 -56.76 10.46
C VAL A 14 -73.37 -55.22 10.47
N ARG A 15 -74.47 -54.63 10.97
CA ARG A 15 -74.61 -53.17 11.05
C ARG A 15 -73.70 -52.53 12.10
N GLY A 16 -73.49 -53.22 13.23
CA GLY A 16 -72.55 -52.79 14.25
C GLY A 16 -71.09 -52.85 13.78
N LEU A 17 -70.71 -53.91 13.06
CA LEU A 17 -69.37 -54.06 12.50
C LEU A 17 -69.04 -52.97 11.47
N LEU A 18 -70.01 -52.61 10.62
CA LEU A 18 -69.88 -51.53 9.62
C LEU A 18 -69.73 -50.14 10.26
N ALA A 19 -70.44 -49.87 11.35
CA ALA A 19 -70.32 -48.60 12.07
C ALA A 19 -68.95 -48.47 12.76
N ILE A 20 -68.44 -49.56 13.33
CA ILE A 20 -67.14 -49.58 14.00
C ILE A 20 -66.00 -49.41 12.99
N SER A 21 -66.05 -50.05 11.82
CA SER A 21 -65.01 -49.87 10.80
C SER A 21 -64.97 -48.42 10.27
N GLY A 22 -66.13 -47.76 10.15
CA GLY A 22 -66.22 -46.35 9.80
C GLY A 22 -65.52 -45.44 10.81
N LEU A 23 -65.72 -45.67 12.10
CA LEU A 23 -65.04 -44.89 13.15
C LEU A 23 -63.52 -45.08 13.16
N LEU A 24 -63.03 -46.30 12.91
CA LEU A 24 -61.59 -46.56 12.81
C LEU A 24 -60.96 -45.87 11.59
N LEU A 25 -61.67 -45.79 10.46
CA LEU A 25 -61.19 -45.07 9.28
C LEU A 25 -61.13 -43.56 9.48
N LEU A 26 -62.05 -42.98 10.26
CA LEU A 26 -61.99 -41.55 10.61
C LEU A 26 -60.87 -41.24 11.63
N ALA A 27 -60.58 -42.15 12.55
CA ALA A 27 -59.49 -41.99 13.51
C ALA A 27 -58.09 -42.14 12.87
N ALA A 28 -58.00 -42.72 11.67
CA ALA A 28 -56.76 -42.87 10.91
C ALA A 28 -56.43 -41.67 10.00
N CYS A 29 -57.33 -40.69 9.90
CA CYS A 29 -57.08 -39.47 9.13
C CYS A 29 -56.34 -38.46 10.01
N GLU A 30 -55.00 -38.57 10.03
CA GLU A 30 -54.13 -37.60 10.68
C GLU A 30 -53.64 -36.56 9.66
N GLN A 31 -53.77 -35.28 10.00
CA GLN A 31 -53.31 -34.17 9.15
C GLN A 31 -51.82 -33.94 9.38
N ASP A 32 -51.04 -34.00 8.31
CA ASP A 32 -49.59 -33.77 8.34
C ASP A 32 -49.27 -32.39 8.95
N ARG A 33 -48.63 -32.41 10.13
CA ARG A 33 -48.18 -31.19 10.79
C ARG A 33 -46.87 -30.75 10.16
N VAL A 34 -46.94 -29.73 9.30
CA VAL A 34 -45.76 -29.08 8.74
C VAL A 34 -45.00 -28.39 9.88
N THR A 35 -43.86 -28.97 10.25
CA THR A 35 -42.95 -28.35 11.22
C THR A 35 -42.22 -27.20 10.51
N PRO A 36 -42.29 -25.95 10.99
CA PRO A 36 -41.60 -24.84 10.34
C PRO A 36 -40.08 -25.08 10.40
N GLU A 37 -39.42 -24.93 9.26
CA GLU A 37 -37.98 -25.13 9.15
C GLU A 37 -37.20 -24.17 10.07
N PRO A 38 -36.08 -24.62 10.67
CA PRO A 38 -35.29 -23.81 11.57
C PRO A 38 -34.72 -22.59 10.84
N GLN A 39 -34.99 -21.39 11.37
CA GLN A 39 -34.51 -20.14 10.78
C GLN A 39 -33.00 -20.01 10.96
N LEU A 40 -32.27 -20.09 9.85
CA LEU A 40 -30.82 -19.92 9.81
C LEU A 40 -30.48 -18.43 9.91
N THR A 41 -29.89 -18.02 11.03
CA THR A 41 -29.36 -16.66 11.20
C THR A 41 -27.88 -16.64 10.87
N VAL A 42 -27.48 -15.78 9.93
CA VAL A 42 -26.08 -15.58 9.55
C VAL A 42 -25.61 -14.18 9.92
N ALA A 43 -24.38 -14.08 10.42
CA ALA A 43 -23.78 -12.79 10.72
C ALA A 43 -23.30 -12.14 9.42
N VAL A 44 -23.86 -10.96 9.11
CA VAL A 44 -23.43 -10.12 7.99
C VAL A 44 -22.89 -8.80 8.52
N TYR A 45 -21.97 -8.19 7.79
CA TYR A 45 -21.51 -6.84 8.04
C TYR A 45 -21.53 -6.03 6.74
N GLU A 46 -21.88 -4.77 6.84
CA GLU A 46 -21.93 -3.86 5.70
C GLU A 46 -20.53 -3.29 5.43
N VAL A 47 -20.04 -3.45 4.20
CA VAL A 47 -18.75 -2.89 3.78
C VAL A 47 -18.99 -1.46 3.28
N GLY A 48 -18.70 -0.48 4.13
CA GLY A 48 -18.70 0.93 3.74
C GLY A 48 -17.61 1.25 2.70
N GLY A 49 -17.85 2.26 1.87
CA GLY A 49 -16.87 2.74 0.89
C GLY A 49 -15.67 3.41 1.56
N ALA A 50 -14.61 2.64 1.81
CA ALA A 50 -13.36 3.19 2.32
C ALA A 50 -12.65 3.99 1.21
N MET A 51 -12.64 5.31 1.31
CA MET A 51 -11.70 6.16 0.57
C MET A 51 -10.31 5.97 1.19
N VAL A 52 -9.66 4.86 0.85
CA VAL A 52 -8.29 4.57 1.28
C VAL A 52 -7.38 5.58 0.58
N LYS A 53 -6.97 6.62 1.31
CA LYS A 53 -5.93 7.55 0.85
C LYS A 53 -4.63 6.76 0.74
N ARG A 54 -4.34 6.28 -0.47
CA ARG A 54 -3.15 5.49 -0.76
C ARG A 54 -1.93 6.40 -0.80
N GLU A 55 -1.25 6.52 0.33
CA GLU A 55 0.04 7.21 0.40
C GLU A 55 1.14 6.31 -0.17
N ARG A 56 1.90 6.82 -1.13
CA ARG A 56 3.04 6.11 -1.73
C ARG A 56 4.31 6.72 -1.17
N LYS A 57 5.18 5.88 -0.61
CA LYS A 57 6.52 6.27 -0.18
C LYS A 57 7.51 5.85 -1.25
N PHE A 58 8.32 6.79 -1.70
CA PHE A 58 9.38 6.53 -2.67
C PHE A 58 10.72 6.81 -2.00
N ASN A 59 11.66 5.90 -2.19
CA ASN A 59 13.03 6.14 -1.75
C ASN A 59 13.67 7.13 -2.74
N ALA A 60 14.31 8.17 -2.22
CA ALA A 60 14.98 9.17 -3.02
C ALA A 60 16.32 9.53 -2.38
N MET A 61 17.25 10.02 -3.20
CA MET A 61 18.53 10.54 -2.74
C MET A 61 18.61 12.01 -3.12
N VAL A 62 19.01 12.85 -2.16
CA VAL A 62 19.27 14.26 -2.42
C VAL A 62 20.65 14.40 -3.02
N VAL A 63 20.72 15.07 -4.17
CA VAL A 63 21.97 15.47 -4.81
C VAL A 63 22.02 16.99 -4.92
N PRO A 64 23.21 17.60 -4.89
CA PRO A 64 23.33 19.04 -5.09
C PRO A 64 22.84 19.41 -6.49
N ALA A 65 22.18 20.56 -6.62
CA ALA A 65 21.70 21.04 -7.92
C ALA A 65 22.87 21.27 -8.89
N ASP A 66 23.94 21.90 -8.41
CA ASP A 66 25.16 22.16 -9.16
C ASP A 66 26.40 21.74 -8.36
N LEU A 67 27.31 21.04 -9.02
CA LEU A 67 28.60 20.60 -8.46
C LEU A 67 29.73 21.15 -9.32
N THR A 68 30.38 22.20 -8.84
CA THR A 68 31.57 22.77 -9.51
C THR A 68 32.84 22.17 -8.91
N ARG A 69 33.55 21.36 -9.70
CA ARG A 69 34.89 20.89 -9.33
C ARG A 69 35.91 21.96 -9.71
N VAL A 70 36.64 22.48 -8.73
CA VAL A 70 37.74 23.42 -8.96
C VAL A 70 39.03 22.66 -9.18
N SER A 71 39.81 23.07 -10.18
CA SER A 71 41.15 22.56 -10.45
C SER A 71 42.08 23.69 -10.86
N PHE A 72 43.38 23.46 -10.70
CA PHE A 72 44.38 24.41 -11.16
C PHE A 72 44.58 24.29 -12.68
N ARG A 73 44.59 25.43 -13.37
CA ARG A 73 44.74 25.50 -14.84
C ARG A 73 46.16 25.22 -15.31
N ILE A 74 47.14 25.53 -14.47
CA ILE A 74 48.57 25.39 -14.77
C ILE A 74 49.25 24.62 -13.64
N PRO A 75 50.32 23.87 -13.94
CA PRO A 75 51.15 23.27 -12.91
C PRO A 75 51.88 24.37 -12.13
N GLY A 76 52.11 24.14 -10.85
CA GLY A 76 52.85 25.06 -10.00
C GLY A 76 52.71 24.73 -8.51
N LYS A 77 53.38 25.53 -7.68
CA LYS A 77 53.31 25.43 -6.23
C LYS A 77 52.27 26.41 -5.69
N ILE A 78 51.48 25.99 -4.70
CA ILE A 78 50.57 26.89 -4.00
C ILE A 78 51.40 27.83 -3.12
N SER A 79 51.27 29.14 -3.32
CA SER A 79 51.88 30.16 -2.48
C SER A 79 51.00 30.53 -1.28
N HIS A 80 49.68 30.55 -1.48
CA HIS A 80 48.72 30.91 -0.43
C HIS A 80 47.37 30.20 -0.62
N LEU A 81 46.74 29.80 0.49
CA LEU A 81 45.39 29.23 0.53
C LEU A 81 44.49 30.17 1.34
N ALA A 82 43.50 30.78 0.69
CA ALA A 82 42.69 31.86 1.25
C ALA A 82 41.36 31.39 1.86
N VAL A 83 41.11 30.08 1.87
CA VAL A 83 39.84 29.49 2.34
C VAL A 83 40.07 28.25 3.20
N GLN A 84 39.10 27.95 4.05
CA GLN A 84 39.07 26.75 4.89
C GLN A 84 38.00 25.76 4.40
N ALA A 85 38.18 24.49 4.74
CA ALA A 85 37.19 23.45 4.40
C ALA A 85 35.83 23.78 5.03
N GLY A 86 34.76 23.66 4.25
CA GLY A 86 33.39 23.97 4.68
C GLY A 86 33.01 25.45 4.66
N GLN A 87 33.94 26.35 4.33
CA GLN A 87 33.66 27.77 4.19
C GLN A 87 32.80 28.04 2.94
N GLN A 88 31.81 28.92 3.08
CA GLN A 88 31.02 29.39 1.92
C GLN A 88 31.84 30.36 1.06
N VAL A 89 31.72 30.20 -0.25
CA VAL A 89 32.44 30.99 -1.26
C VAL A 89 31.47 31.44 -2.34
N THR A 90 31.80 32.57 -2.98
CA THR A 90 31.03 33.16 -4.08
C THR A 90 31.84 33.07 -5.37
N GLU A 91 31.16 33.19 -6.52
CA GLU A 91 31.83 33.28 -7.82
C GLU A 91 32.85 34.41 -7.84
N GLY A 92 33.98 34.19 -8.52
CA GLY A 92 35.09 35.16 -8.64
C GLY A 92 35.97 35.29 -7.41
N ARG A 93 35.63 34.67 -6.26
CA ARG A 93 36.48 34.70 -5.06
C ARG A 93 37.72 33.83 -5.26
N ILE A 94 38.89 34.39 -4.93
CA ILE A 94 40.17 33.67 -4.94
C ILE A 94 40.18 32.64 -3.81
N LEU A 95 40.36 31.37 -4.16
CA LEU A 95 40.46 30.26 -3.21
C LEU A 95 41.91 29.95 -2.84
N ALA A 96 42.80 29.93 -3.83
CA ALA A 96 44.22 29.67 -3.69
C ALA A 96 45.01 30.44 -4.75
N GLN A 97 46.24 30.80 -4.41
CA GLN A 97 47.18 31.46 -5.31
C GLN A 97 48.34 30.52 -5.63
N ILE A 98 48.69 30.43 -6.91
CA ILE A 98 49.87 29.71 -7.40
C ILE A 98 51.03 30.70 -7.47
N GLU A 99 52.23 30.23 -7.16
CA GLU A 99 53.46 31.00 -7.39
C GLU A 99 53.67 31.29 -8.89
N ASP A 100 53.82 32.57 -9.23
CA ASP A 100 53.74 33.08 -10.61
C ASP A 100 55.06 33.63 -11.17
N SER A 101 56.19 33.34 -10.52
CA SER A 101 57.51 33.88 -10.87
C SER A 101 57.94 33.53 -12.31
N ILE A 102 57.78 32.27 -12.71
CA ILE A 102 58.13 31.79 -14.06
C ILE A 102 57.25 32.47 -15.12
N GLN A 103 55.95 32.57 -14.85
CA GLN A 103 54.97 33.17 -15.75
C GLN A 103 55.23 34.66 -15.94
N ARG A 104 55.61 35.37 -14.87
CA ARG A 104 56.01 36.78 -14.94
C ARG A 104 57.29 36.98 -15.76
N GLN A 105 58.29 36.12 -15.57
CA GLN A 105 59.53 36.21 -16.35
C GLN A 105 59.26 35.98 -17.84
N MET A 106 58.51 34.93 -18.17
CA MET A 106 58.14 34.61 -19.55
C MET A 106 57.33 35.74 -20.21
N LEU A 107 56.40 36.35 -19.45
CA LEU A 107 55.65 37.52 -19.93
C LEU A 107 56.59 38.69 -20.23
N ALA A 108 57.51 39.00 -19.33
CA ALA A 108 58.47 40.09 -19.51
C ALA A 108 59.37 39.86 -20.73
N ASP A 109 59.89 38.65 -20.90
CA ASP A 109 60.75 38.28 -22.03
C ASP A 109 59.99 38.39 -23.36
N THR A 110 58.76 37.90 -23.41
CA THR A 110 57.89 37.98 -24.60
C THR A 110 57.55 39.43 -24.94
N MET A 111 57.28 40.26 -23.93
CA MET A 111 57.01 41.69 -24.12
C MET A 111 58.24 42.41 -24.66
N ALA A 112 59.45 42.09 -24.19
CA ALA A 112 60.67 42.67 -24.73
C ALA A 112 60.88 42.30 -26.21
N GLN A 113 60.70 41.04 -26.58
CA GLN A 113 60.80 40.57 -27.97
C GLN A 113 59.77 41.24 -28.88
N TYR A 114 58.53 41.40 -28.40
CA TYR A 114 57.46 42.08 -29.13
C TYR A 114 57.78 43.56 -29.39
N GLN A 115 58.39 44.26 -28.43
CA GLN A 115 58.79 45.66 -28.59
C GLN A 115 59.92 45.81 -29.61
N LEU A 116 60.84 44.85 -29.67
CA LEU A 116 61.92 44.83 -30.65
C LEU A 116 61.41 44.57 -32.07
N SER A 117 60.41 43.71 -32.25
CA SER A 117 59.84 43.41 -33.57
C SER A 117 58.86 44.46 -34.09
N LYS A 118 58.32 45.31 -33.21
CA LYS A 118 57.44 46.42 -33.57
C LYS A 118 58.15 47.73 -33.91
N ARG A 119 59.46 47.81 -33.68
CA ARG A 119 60.30 48.92 -34.17
C ARG A 119 60.77 48.65 -35.58
#